data_AF-A0A7V8W4N3-F1
#
_entry.id   AF-A0A7V8W4N3-F1
#
_cell.length_a   1.000
_cell.length_b   1.000
_cell.length_c   1.000
_cell.angle_alpha   90.00
_cell.angle_beta   90.00
_cell.angle_gamma   90.00
#
_symmetry.space_group_name_H-M   'P 1'
#
loop_
_entity.id
_entity.type
_entity.pdbx_description
1 polymer ?
#
loop_
_entity_poly.entity_id
_entity_poly.type
_entity_poly.pdbx_seq_one_letter_code
_entity_poly.pdbx_strand_id
1 'polypeptide(L)'
;MQPEQLPQALQENCRTCWLDDVDGKYKLPLLGQFRALSGLGDTIGQAYLAQWAKMKPLMDAANHAVLGHGFEPIKAERFQQLYEIVMKITAISEGSLPKFPVLAL
;
A
#
# COMPACT_ATOMS: atom_id res chain seq x y z
N MET A 1 -8.88 -1.96 -16.72
CA MET A 1 -9.23 -0.64 -16.18
C MET A 1 -9.33 0.32 -17.34
N GLN A 2 -10.42 1.09 -17.43
CA GLN A 2 -10.54 2.16 -18.42
C GLN A 2 -10.11 3.48 -17.76
N PRO A 3 -9.16 4.25 -18.34
CA PRO A 3 -8.69 5.50 -17.74
C PRO A 3 -9.81 6.48 -17.38
N GLU A 4 -10.91 6.46 -18.13
CA GLU A 4 -12.08 7.33 -17.96
C GLU A 4 -12.80 7.10 -16.62
N GLN A 5 -12.63 5.93 -16.00
CA GLN A 5 -13.20 5.59 -14.70
C GLN A 5 -12.37 6.13 -13.53
N LEU A 6 -11.16 6.64 -13.78
CA LEU A 6 -10.31 7.22 -12.75
C LEU A 6 -10.68 8.70 -12.49
N PRO A 7 -10.44 9.21 -11.27
CA PRO A 7 -10.50 10.64 -11.00
C PRO A 7 -9.67 11.43 -12.01
N GLN A 8 -10.18 12.60 -12.43
CA GLN A 8 -9.59 13.42 -13.49
C GLN A 8 -8.08 13.65 -13.34
N ALA A 9 -7.63 13.85 -12.09
CA ALA A 9 -6.22 14.05 -11.75
C ALA A 9 -5.28 12.86 -12.06
N LEU A 10 -5.82 11.66 -12.31
CA LEU A 10 -5.05 10.45 -12.57
C LEU A 10 -5.17 9.95 -14.02
N GLN A 11 -6.09 10.49 -14.81
CA GLN A 11 -6.37 9.99 -16.17
C GLN A 11 -5.16 10.15 -17.09
N GLU A 12 -4.51 11.31 -17.06
CA GLU A 12 -3.34 11.60 -17.89
C GLU A 12 -2.14 10.73 -17.51
N ASN A 13 -1.84 10.61 -16.21
CA ASN A 13 -0.77 9.75 -15.71
C ASN A 13 -1.03 8.27 -16.03
N CYS A 14 -2.30 7.83 -15.99
CA CYS A 14 -2.67 6.48 -16.40
C CYS A 14 -2.34 6.24 -17.87
N ARG A 15 -2.75 7.15 -18.76
CA ARG A 15 -2.55 7.03 -20.20
C ARG A 15 -1.08 7.04 -20.60
N THR A 16 -0.25 7.81 -19.89
CA THR A 16 1.15 8.06 -20.26
C THR A 16 2.17 7.21 -19.52
N CYS A 17 1.89 6.77 -18.29
CA CYS A 17 2.89 6.11 -17.43
C CYS A 17 2.53 4.71 -16.96
N TRP A 18 1.26 4.29 -17.08
CA TRP A 18 0.80 3.02 -16.50
C TRP A 18 0.42 1.96 -17.53
N LEU A 19 0.63 2.24 -18.82
CA LEU A 19 0.47 1.22 -19.86
C LEU A 19 1.62 0.22 -19.74
N ASP A 20 1.28 -1.06 -19.59
CA ASP A 20 2.25 -2.13 -19.60
C ASP A 20 2.55 -2.55 -21.03
N ASP A 21 3.83 -2.51 -21.41
CA ASP A 21 4.27 -2.82 -22.77
C ASP A 21 4.19 -4.32 -23.11
N VAL A 22 4.03 -5.19 -22.11
CA VAL A 22 3.99 -6.64 -22.30
C VAL A 22 2.58 -7.12 -22.64
N ASP A 23 1.58 -6.68 -21.88
CA ASP A 23 0.19 -7.13 -22.04
C ASP A 23 -0.79 -6.04 -22.54
N GLY A 24 -0.31 -4.80 -22.73
CA GLY A 24 -1.10 -3.67 -23.20
C GLY A 24 -2.14 -3.19 -22.19
N LYS A 25 -2.04 -3.58 -20.91
CA LYS A 25 -3.01 -3.20 -19.88
C LYS A 25 -2.48 -2.09 -19.00
N TYR A 26 -3.40 -1.29 -18.48
CA TYR A 26 -3.05 -0.30 -17.46
C TYR A 26 -2.79 -0.97 -16.10
N LYS A 27 -1.58 -0.82 -15.56
CA LYS A 27 -1.14 -1.32 -14.25
C LYS A 27 -0.92 -0.15 -13.29
N LEU A 28 -1.91 0.08 -12.41
CA LEU A 28 -1.82 1.14 -11.42
C LEU A 28 -0.83 0.74 -10.31
N PRO A 29 0.21 1.55 -10.03
CA PRO A 29 1.07 1.32 -8.87
C PRO A 29 0.27 1.50 -7.57
N LEU A 30 0.73 0.91 -6.47
CA LEU A 30 0.03 0.91 -5.18
C LEU A 30 -0.48 2.30 -4.76
N LEU A 31 0.39 3.31 -4.80
CA LEU A 31 0.01 4.69 -4.48
C LEU A 31 -1.04 5.25 -5.46
N GLY A 32 -0.98 4.88 -6.74
CA GLY A 32 -1.98 5.23 -7.74
C GLY A 32 -3.35 4.64 -7.43
N GLN A 33 -3.41 3.40 -6.94
CA GLN A 33 -4.64 2.75 -6.52
C GLN A 33 -5.29 3.48 -5.33
N PHE A 34 -4.54 3.82 -4.28
CA PHE A 34 -5.10 4.56 -3.14
C PHE A 34 -5.46 6.01 -3.46
N ARG A 35 -4.75 6.66 -4.41
CA ARG A 35 -5.17 7.96 -4.95
C ARG A 35 -6.49 7.86 -5.70
N ALA A 36 -6.68 6.79 -6.48
CA ALA A 36 -7.95 6.56 -7.18
C ALA A 36 -9.08 6.36 -6.17
N LEU A 37 -8.90 5.50 -5.16
CA LEU A 37 -9.85 5.30 -4.07
C LEU A 37 -10.20 6.63 -3.38
N SER A 38 -9.20 7.41 -2.98
CA SER A 38 -9.44 8.70 -2.33
C SER A 38 -10.23 9.68 -3.21
N GLY A 39 -9.92 9.73 -4.51
CA GLY A 39 -10.63 10.60 -5.45
C GLY A 39 -12.07 10.14 -5.75
N LEU A 40 -12.36 8.85 -5.52
CA LEU A 40 -13.70 8.28 -5.59
C LEU A 40 -14.47 8.40 -4.25
N GLY A 41 -13.88 9.03 -3.23
CA GLY A 41 -14.51 9.23 -1.92
C GLY A 41 -14.37 8.05 -0.95
N ASP A 42 -13.53 7.06 -1.26
CA ASP A 42 -13.30 5.91 -0.39
C ASP A 42 -12.48 6.29 0.85
N THR A 43 -12.93 5.83 2.02
CA THR A 43 -12.36 6.18 3.33
C THR A 43 -10.97 5.57 3.55
N ILE A 44 -10.72 4.38 3.02
CA ILE A 44 -9.39 3.73 3.10
C ILE A 44 -8.41 4.50 2.23
N GLY A 45 -8.82 4.89 1.01
CA GLY A 45 -8.03 5.76 0.14
C GLY A 45 -7.62 7.06 0.82
N GLN A 46 -8.57 7.76 1.43
CA GLN A 46 -8.32 9.00 2.16
C GLN A 46 -7.38 8.79 3.37
N ALA A 47 -7.63 7.75 4.17
CA ALA A 47 -6.81 7.41 5.33
C ALA A 47 -5.37 7.06 4.95
N TYR A 48 -5.19 6.29 3.88
CA TYR A 48 -3.88 5.94 3.33
C TYR A 48 -3.09 7.18 2.93
N LEU A 49 -3.70 8.10 2.17
CA LEU A 49 -3.04 9.33 1.75
C LEU A 49 -2.69 10.23 2.94
N ALA A 50 -3.54 10.29 3.97
CA ALA A 50 -3.27 11.04 5.19
C ALA A 50 -2.07 10.50 5.98
N GLN A 51 -1.78 9.20 5.91
CA GLN A 51 -0.63 8.57 6.58
C GLN A 51 0.59 8.40 5.68
N TRP A 52 0.48 8.63 4.37
CA TRP A 52 1.51 8.30 3.37
C TRP A 52 2.90 8.84 3.72
N ALA A 53 3.00 10.10 4.15
CA ALA A 53 4.29 10.71 4.48
C ALA A 53 5.03 9.98 5.61
N LYS A 54 4.30 9.46 6.60
CA LYS A 54 4.86 8.68 7.72
C LYS A 54 5.13 7.23 7.33
N MET A 55 4.24 6.67 6.51
CA MET A 55 4.27 5.26 6.14
C MET A 55 5.32 4.95 5.07
N LYS A 56 5.54 5.84 4.11
CA LYS A 56 6.50 5.65 3.01
C LYS A 56 7.89 5.19 3.47
N PRO A 57 8.60 5.89 4.39
CA PRO A 57 9.93 5.45 4.81
C PRO A 57 9.91 4.09 5.54
N LEU A 58 8.80 3.73 6.19
CA LEU A 58 8.65 2.42 6.84
C LEU A 58 8.45 1.31 5.80
N MET A 59 7.68 1.58 4.74
CA MET A 59 7.51 0.67 3.61
C MET A 59 8.81 0.51 2.83
N ASP A 60 9.56 1.59 2.61
CA ASP A 60 10.86 1.55 1.94
C ASP A 60 11.84 0.66 2.74
N ALA A 61 11.88 0.82 4.07
CA ALA A 61 12.68 -0.05 4.93
C ALA A 61 12.23 -1.52 4.85
N ALA A 62 10.92 -1.79 4.82
CA ALA A 62 10.38 -3.15 4.68
C ALA A 62 10.76 -3.78 3.34
N ASN A 63 10.77 -3.00 2.26
CA ASN A 63 11.18 -3.47 0.94
C ASN A 63 12.68 -3.81 0.89
N HIS A 64 13.53 -3.13 1.64
CA HIS A 64 14.97 -3.44 1.72
C HIS A 64 15.31 -4.53 2.74
N ALA A 65 14.32 -5.01 3.50
CA ALA A 65 14.55 -6.05 4.48
C ALA A 65 14.69 -7.45 3.86
N VAL A 66 15.18 -8.40 4.66
CA VAL A 66 15.38 -9.81 4.27
C VAL A 66 14.11 -10.49 3.74
N LEU A 67 12.94 -10.12 4.28
CA LEU A 67 11.64 -10.65 3.82
C LEU A 67 11.02 -9.85 2.67
N GLY A 68 11.66 -8.75 2.26
CA GLY A 68 11.30 -7.97 1.08
C GLY A 68 12.19 -8.35 -0.10
N HIS A 69 13.00 -7.41 -0.53
CA HIS A 69 13.90 -7.53 -1.69
C HIS A 69 15.36 -7.23 -1.35
N GLY A 70 15.72 -7.09 -0.07
CA GLY A 70 17.07 -6.74 0.33
C GLY A 70 17.61 -7.60 1.48
N PHE A 71 18.58 -7.05 2.20
CA PHE A 71 19.33 -7.75 3.24
C PHE A 71 19.41 -6.94 4.55
N GLU A 72 18.69 -5.83 4.64
CA GLU A 72 18.75 -4.94 5.80
C GLU A 72 17.92 -5.51 6.96
N PRO A 73 18.45 -5.58 8.18
CA PRO A 73 17.66 -5.98 9.33
C PRO A 73 16.69 -4.86 9.71
N ILE A 74 15.44 -5.22 10.00
CA ILE A 74 14.43 -4.31 10.56
C ILE A 74 14.37 -4.47 12.07
N LYS A 75 14.33 -3.33 12.76
CA LYS A 75 14.07 -3.28 14.21
C LYS A 75 12.59 -3.45 14.52
N ALA A 76 12.27 -4.06 15.65
CA ALA A 76 10.89 -4.32 16.07
C ALA A 76 10.04 -3.04 16.14
N GLU A 77 10.63 -1.90 16.52
CA GLU A 77 9.90 -0.63 16.62
C GLU A 77 9.44 -0.13 15.24
N ARG A 78 10.22 -0.39 14.19
CA ARG A 78 9.84 -0.01 12.81
C ARG A 78 8.69 -0.85 12.28
N PHE A 79 8.71 -2.15 12.60
CA PHE A 79 7.57 -3.03 12.33
C PHE A 79 6.32 -2.53 13.06
N GLN A 80 6.43 -2.26 14.37
CA GLN A 80 5.29 -1.82 15.18
C GLN A 80 4.67 -0.52 14.65
N GLN A 81 5.50 0.47 14.28
CA GLN A 81 5.04 1.71 13.67
C GLN A 81 4.26 1.48 12.37
N LEU A 82 4.74 0.60 11.49
CA LEU A 82 4.05 0.30 10.23
C LEU A 82 2.76 -0.47 10.48
N TYR A 83 2.79 -1.44 11.39
CA TYR A 83 1.63 -2.24 11.78
C TYR A 83 0.49 -1.36 12.30
N GLU A 84 0.77 -0.44 13.23
CA GLU A 84 -0.22 0.49 13.77
C GLU A 84 -0.86 1.38 12.69
N ILE A 85 -0.06 1.86 11.73
CA ILE A 85 -0.57 2.63 10.59
C ILE A 85 -1.51 1.78 9.74
N VAL A 86 -1.11 0.54 9.41
CA VAL A 86 -1.92 -0.36 8.58
C VAL A 86 -3.24 -0.70 9.28
N MET A 87 -3.21 -1.06 10.57
CA MET A 87 -4.40 -1.35 11.36
C MET A 87 -5.36 -0.15 11.42
N LYS A 88 -4.80 1.06 11.53
CA LYS A 88 -5.59 2.31 11.49
C LYS A 88 -6.23 2.56 10.13
N ILE A 89 -5.49 2.33 9.03
CA ILE A 89 -6.01 2.56 7.66
C ILE A 89 -7.11 1.55 7.33
N THR A 90 -6.94 0.28 7.72
CA THR A 90 -7.90 -0.79 7.41
C THR A 90 -9.10 -0.82 8.35
N ALA A 91 -9.01 -0.15 9.51
CA ALA A 91 -10.01 -0.19 10.57
C ALA A 91 -10.34 -1.63 11.03
N ILE A 92 -9.37 -2.54 10.91
CA ILE A 92 -9.48 -3.94 11.33
C ILE A 92 -9.11 -4.06 12.81
N SER A 93 -9.80 -4.95 13.53
CA SER A 93 -9.43 -5.31 14.90
C SER A 93 -8.34 -6.38 14.90
N GLU A 94 -7.33 -6.24 15.76
CA GLU A 94 -6.25 -7.22 15.90
C GLU A 94 -6.78 -8.65 16.16
N GLY A 95 -7.89 -8.78 16.89
CA GLY A 95 -8.52 -10.07 17.14
C GLY A 95 -9.07 -10.79 15.90
N SER A 96 -9.24 -10.08 14.78
CA SER A 96 -9.71 -10.64 13.51
C SER A 96 -8.58 -11.04 12.56
N LEU A 97 -7.32 -10.77 12.93
CA LEU A 97 -6.17 -11.22 12.14
C LEU A 97 -6.00 -12.73 12.25
N PRO A 98 -5.51 -13.38 11.17
CA PRO A 98 -5.18 -14.80 11.21
C PRO A 98 -4.11 -15.05 12.28
N LYS A 99 -4.35 -16.05 13.13
CA LYS A 99 -3.40 -16.48 14.16
C LYS A 99 -2.57 -17.62 13.63
N PHE A 100 -1.25 -17.47 13.68
CA PHE A 100 -0.34 -18.57 13.38
C PHE A 100 -0.26 -19.51 14.59
N PRO A 101 -0.28 -20.83 14.39
CA PRO A 101 -0.11 -21.78 15.48
C PRO A 101 1.29 -21.64 16.09
N VAL A 102 1.36 -21.64 17.41
CA VAL A 102 2.64 -21.74 18.13
C VAL A 102 3.01 -23.21 18.19
N LEU A 103 4.09 -23.60 17.54
CA LEU A 103 4.64 -24.95 17.68
C LEU A 103 5.20 -25.08 19.09
N ALA A 104 4.61 -25.98 19.89
CA ALA A 104 5.24 -26.43 21.12
C ALA A 104 6.46 -27.28 20.71
N LEU A 105 7.65 -26.84 21.10
CA LEU A 105 8.90 -27.59 20.94
C LEU A 105 8.96 -28.73 21.97
#